data_AF-A0A0F2DWW7-F1
#
_entry.id   AF-A0A0F2DWW7-F1
#
_cell.length_a   1.000
_cell.length_b   1.000
_cell.length_c   1.000
_cell.angle_alpha   90.00
_cell.angle_beta   90.00
_cell.angle_gamma   90.00
#
_symmetry.space_group_name_H-M   'P 1'
#
loop_
_entity.id
_entity.type
_entity.pdbx_description
1 polymer ?
#
loop_
_entity_poly.entity_id
_entity_poly.type
_entity_poly.pdbx_seq_one_letter_code
_entity_poly.pdbx_strand_id
1 'polypeptide(L)'
;MMKMKTVLVSALSILVVGSTALVNVQEVMADTPNIAKSDYDPSKVKNLKVQMNLSQDTSSGKLKITASIDTFPEGMNEVSIPFFLFNVKTQVTEKFPGLADAIFTPSQPSVTREYDMNQANLNAFADGEYRIVLRDWKQPPYGYYRYYGHTEIVTIQDHKMVGTGTHIDQAKNGWFGNSYYKNGVKARNEYIRSSDRRGVYYVDSDGNLVENKWFGNFYFKPGGLMAQQEWIYDKNYGAWYYILAQSGYVKNAWIGNYYLKSDGKMAQSEWIYDTYYQSYYYLTNEGSYARNTWVGDYYLKANGKMAVNEWTPDGYRVDGSGKWIR
;
A
#
# COMPACT_ATOMS: atom_id res chain seq x y z
N MET A 1 17.55 9.54 49.72
CA MET A 1 17.29 8.20 50.29
C MET A 1 15.78 8.09 50.52
N MET A 2 15.04 7.47 49.60
CA MET A 2 13.56 7.41 49.68
C MET A 2 13.14 5.94 49.79
N LYS A 3 12.59 5.56 50.95
CA LYS A 3 11.98 4.26 51.22
C LYS A 3 10.56 4.26 50.67
N MET A 4 10.23 3.35 49.76
CA MET A 4 8.85 3.07 49.36
C MET A 4 8.40 1.75 49.98
N LYS A 5 7.23 1.80 50.64
CA LYS A 5 6.50 0.66 51.20
C LYS A 5 5.85 -0.14 50.07
N THR A 6 6.00 -1.45 50.12
CA THR A 6 5.38 -2.42 49.22
C THR A 6 3.91 -2.66 49.60
N VAL A 7 3.00 -2.59 48.62
CA VAL A 7 1.61 -3.06 48.75
C VAL A 7 1.44 -4.29 47.86
N LEU A 8 0.91 -5.35 48.47
CA LEU A 8 0.60 -6.63 47.84
C LEU A 8 -0.70 -6.52 47.02
N VAL A 9 -0.67 -6.89 45.75
CA VAL A 9 -1.89 -7.23 44.99
C VAL A 9 -1.63 -8.58 44.32
N SER A 10 -2.47 -9.55 44.65
CA SER A 10 -2.43 -10.94 44.19
C SER A 10 -2.62 -11.04 42.67
N ALA A 11 -1.62 -11.56 41.97
CA ALA A 11 -1.71 -11.95 40.57
C ALA A 11 -2.05 -13.45 40.47
N LEU A 12 -3.09 -13.77 39.71
CA LEU A 12 -3.43 -15.14 39.32
C LEU A 12 -2.50 -15.54 38.17
N SER A 13 -1.58 -16.47 38.43
CA SER A 13 -0.62 -16.97 37.45
C SER A 13 -1.20 -18.16 36.66
N ILE A 14 -1.29 -18.02 35.34
CA ILE A 14 -1.44 -19.17 34.44
C ILE A 14 -0.05 -19.45 33.86
N LEU A 15 0.47 -20.64 34.16
CA LEU A 15 1.71 -21.17 33.60
C LEU A 15 1.57 -21.29 32.07
N VAL A 16 2.43 -20.59 31.33
CA VAL A 16 2.75 -20.94 29.95
C VAL A 16 3.99 -21.83 30.01
N VAL A 17 3.78 -23.14 29.86
CA VAL A 17 4.86 -24.11 29.65
C VAL A 17 5.25 -24.03 28.17
N GLY A 18 6.50 -23.67 27.92
CA GLY A 18 7.08 -23.73 26.59
C GLY A 18 7.16 -25.18 26.12
N SER A 19 6.51 -25.46 24.98
CA SER A 19 6.79 -26.64 24.18
C SER A 19 7.44 -26.18 22.88
N THR A 20 8.74 -26.44 22.74
CA THR A 20 9.42 -26.50 21.45
C THR A 20 8.74 -27.56 20.61
N ALA A 21 7.93 -27.16 19.62
CA ALA A 21 7.44 -28.07 18.60
C ALA A 21 8.44 -28.09 17.45
N LEU A 22 9.15 -29.21 17.33
CA LEU A 22 9.81 -29.61 16.09
C LEU A 22 8.75 -29.65 14.98
N VAL A 23 9.02 -28.92 13.90
CA VAL A 23 8.20 -28.95 12.68
C VAL A 23 8.27 -30.35 12.10
N ASN A 24 7.23 -31.15 12.30
CA ASN A 24 7.05 -32.41 11.59
C ASN A 24 6.27 -32.11 10.31
N VAL A 25 6.94 -32.24 9.17
CA VAL A 25 6.33 -32.12 7.84
C VAL A 25 5.53 -33.39 7.57
N GLN A 26 4.25 -33.37 7.94
CA GLN A 26 3.26 -34.27 7.35
C GLN A 26 1.88 -33.63 7.43
N GLU A 27 1.41 -33.09 6.30
CA GLU A 27 0.08 -32.50 6.14
C GLU A 27 -1.01 -33.56 6.43
N VAL A 28 -1.62 -33.47 7.60
CA VAL A 28 -2.91 -34.12 7.90
C VAL A 28 -3.82 -33.03 8.46
N MET A 29 -4.68 -32.48 7.60
CA MET A 29 -5.73 -31.54 7.98
C MET A 29 -6.96 -32.29 8.50
N ALA A 30 -7.57 -31.72 9.54
CA ALA A 30 -8.58 -32.28 10.45
C ALA A 30 -9.79 -33.01 9.82
N ASP A 31 -10.13 -34.17 10.40
CA ASP A 31 -11.38 -34.91 10.20
C ASP A 31 -12.49 -34.38 11.11
N THR A 32 -13.69 -34.09 10.60
CA THR A 32 -14.94 -34.89 10.79
C THR A 32 -16.15 -34.23 10.09
N PRO A 33 -17.13 -35.02 9.59
CA PRO A 33 -18.28 -35.42 10.41
C PRO A 33 -18.58 -36.93 10.40
N ASN A 34 -19.20 -37.39 11.49
CA ASN A 34 -19.57 -38.78 11.77
C ASN A 34 -20.34 -39.45 10.61
N ILE A 35 -19.70 -40.42 9.96
CA ILE A 35 -20.35 -41.43 9.12
C ILE A 35 -20.27 -42.76 9.88
N ALA A 36 -21.38 -43.50 9.93
CA ALA A 36 -21.44 -44.83 10.53
C ALA A 36 -20.31 -45.73 9.98
N LYS A 37 -19.60 -46.43 10.87
CA LYS A 37 -18.50 -47.34 10.55
C LYS A 37 -18.96 -48.42 9.56
N SER A 38 -18.75 -48.20 8.26
CA SER A 38 -18.78 -49.25 7.23
C SER A 38 -17.33 -49.57 6.87
N ASP A 39 -16.74 -50.66 7.38
CA ASP A 39 -15.49 -51.31 6.94
C ASP A 39 -14.30 -50.41 6.54
N TYR A 40 -14.28 -49.15 6.98
CA TYR A 40 -13.32 -48.14 6.59
C TYR A 40 -12.09 -48.33 7.45
N ASP A 41 -11.08 -48.97 6.86
CA ASP A 41 -9.74 -49.07 7.42
C ASP A 41 -8.85 -48.02 6.74
N PRO A 42 -8.55 -46.89 7.40
CA PRO A 42 -7.73 -45.82 6.83
C PRO A 42 -6.31 -46.31 6.45
N SER A 43 -5.84 -47.44 7.00
CA SER A 43 -4.54 -48.02 6.65
C SER A 43 -4.51 -48.66 5.25
N LYS A 44 -5.67 -48.93 4.64
CA LYS A 44 -5.82 -49.54 3.31
C LYS A 44 -6.07 -48.54 2.18
N VAL A 45 -6.07 -47.24 2.47
CA VAL A 45 -6.30 -46.18 1.47
C VAL A 45 -5.06 -46.00 0.61
N LYS A 46 -5.20 -46.17 -0.71
CA LYS A 46 -4.15 -45.88 -1.69
C LYS A 46 -4.23 -44.41 -2.11
N ASN A 47 -3.23 -43.63 -1.74
CA ASN A 47 -3.12 -42.23 -2.16
C ASN A 47 -2.55 -42.15 -3.57
N LEU A 48 -3.32 -41.62 -4.51
CA LEU A 48 -2.92 -41.41 -5.90
C LEU A 48 -2.55 -39.94 -6.10
N LYS A 49 -1.31 -39.72 -6.53
CA LYS A 49 -0.80 -38.39 -6.85
C LYS A 49 -1.44 -37.91 -8.14
N VAL A 50 -2.07 -36.74 -8.09
CA VAL A 50 -2.53 -36.02 -9.29
C VAL A 50 -1.54 -34.89 -9.55
N GLN A 51 -0.93 -34.88 -10.73
CA GLN A 51 -0.08 -33.77 -11.16
C GLN A 51 -0.98 -32.71 -11.79
N MET A 52 -0.84 -31.45 -11.37
CA MET A 52 -1.63 -30.35 -11.90
C MET A 52 -0.74 -29.19 -12.32
N ASN A 53 -1.04 -28.61 -13.47
CA ASN A 53 -0.31 -27.48 -14.05
C ASN A 53 -1.29 -26.38 -14.49
N LEU A 54 -0.82 -25.13 -14.40
CA LEU A 54 -1.54 -23.95 -14.88
C LEU A 54 -0.77 -23.26 -15.98
N SER A 55 -1.48 -22.75 -16.98
CA SER A 55 -0.94 -21.78 -17.91
C SER A 55 -1.99 -20.71 -18.20
N GLN A 56 -1.61 -19.45 -18.08
CA GLN A 56 -2.46 -18.30 -18.36
C GLN A 56 -2.23 -17.82 -19.79
N ASP A 57 -3.29 -17.61 -20.55
CA ASP A 57 -3.25 -16.87 -21.81
C ASP A 57 -3.79 -15.45 -21.57
N THR A 58 -2.87 -14.50 -21.51
CA THR A 58 -3.17 -13.09 -21.24
C THR A 58 -3.91 -12.41 -22.39
N SER A 59 -3.85 -12.96 -23.60
CA SER A 59 -4.52 -12.40 -24.78
C SER A 59 -5.99 -12.77 -24.86
N SER A 60 -6.35 -13.99 -24.43
CA SER A 60 -7.72 -14.48 -24.39
C SER A 60 -8.41 -14.33 -23.04
N GLY A 61 -7.67 -14.00 -21.99
CA GLY A 61 -8.21 -13.90 -20.62
C GLY A 61 -8.60 -15.26 -20.04
N LYS A 62 -8.08 -16.35 -20.59
CA LYS A 62 -8.38 -17.71 -20.16
C LYS A 62 -7.26 -18.32 -19.33
N LEU A 63 -7.65 -19.13 -18.37
CA LEU A 63 -6.80 -20.00 -17.58
C LEU A 63 -6.93 -21.43 -18.08
N LYS A 64 -5.81 -22.06 -18.45
CA LYS A 64 -5.75 -23.47 -18.82
C LYS A 64 -5.26 -24.29 -17.63
N ILE A 65 -6.04 -25.29 -17.24
CA ILE A 65 -5.82 -26.15 -16.09
C ILE A 65 -5.62 -27.58 -16.62
N THR A 66 -4.41 -28.11 -16.46
CA THR A 66 -4.09 -29.48 -16.87
C THR A 66 -3.93 -30.34 -15.64
N ALA A 67 -4.54 -31.52 -15.63
CA ALA A 67 -4.38 -32.52 -14.58
C ALA A 67 -4.05 -33.87 -15.19
N SER A 68 -3.15 -34.64 -14.58
CA SER A 68 -2.82 -36.00 -14.98
C SER A 68 -2.65 -36.92 -13.79
N ILE A 69 -2.94 -38.20 -14.02
CA ILE A 69 -2.75 -39.28 -13.04
C ILE A 69 -1.80 -40.33 -13.60
N ASP A 70 -0.88 -40.80 -12.77
CA ASP A 70 0.16 -41.75 -13.19
C ASP A 70 -0.26 -43.22 -12.97
N THR A 71 -1.41 -43.45 -12.31
CA THR A 71 -1.88 -44.79 -11.96
C THR A 71 -3.40 -44.84 -11.98
N PHE A 72 -3.93 -45.85 -12.66
CA PHE A 72 -5.35 -46.16 -12.70
C PHE A 72 -5.63 -47.39 -11.83
N PRO A 73 -6.60 -47.35 -10.90
CA PRO A 73 -7.02 -48.53 -10.16
C PRO A 73 -7.48 -49.67 -11.08
N GLU A 74 -7.05 -50.89 -10.78
CA GLU A 74 -7.47 -52.08 -11.52
C GLU A 74 -9.00 -52.28 -11.42
N GLY A 75 -9.63 -52.53 -12.57
CA GLY A 75 -11.08 -52.72 -12.67
C GLY A 75 -11.91 -51.43 -12.80
N MET A 76 -11.28 -50.25 -12.81
CA MET A 76 -11.95 -49.03 -13.25
C MET A 76 -11.76 -48.83 -14.76
N ASN A 77 -12.78 -48.28 -15.43
CA ASN A 77 -12.70 -47.84 -16.83
C ASN A 77 -12.71 -46.31 -16.98
N GLU A 78 -13.23 -45.60 -15.97
CA GLU A 78 -13.34 -44.15 -15.94
C GLU A 78 -13.32 -43.64 -14.49
N VAL A 79 -12.70 -42.48 -14.26
CA VAL A 79 -12.74 -41.76 -12.99
C VAL A 79 -13.08 -40.30 -13.25
N SER A 80 -14.19 -39.83 -12.67
CA SER A 80 -14.58 -38.41 -12.64
C SER A 80 -14.26 -37.79 -11.28
N ILE A 81 -13.51 -36.69 -11.27
CA ILE A 81 -13.04 -35.99 -10.06
C ILE A 81 -13.37 -34.50 -10.17
N PRO A 82 -14.11 -33.91 -9.22
CA PRO A 82 -14.46 -32.49 -9.26
C PRO A 82 -13.29 -31.57 -8.86
N PHE A 83 -13.30 -30.36 -9.43
CA PHE A 83 -12.38 -29.28 -9.05
C PHE A 83 -12.93 -28.45 -7.89
N PHE A 84 -12.03 -27.97 -7.04
CA PHE A 84 -12.31 -27.12 -5.89
C PHE A 84 -11.40 -25.91 -5.86
N LEU A 85 -11.83 -24.86 -5.17
CA LEU A 85 -11.00 -23.75 -4.72
C LEU A 85 -10.71 -23.94 -3.23
N PHE A 86 -9.42 -23.97 -2.90
CA PHE A 86 -8.92 -24.06 -1.54
C PHE A 86 -8.35 -22.71 -1.13
N ASN A 87 -8.99 -22.02 -0.20
CA ASN A 87 -8.50 -20.75 0.32
C ASN A 87 -7.27 -21.01 1.20
N VAL A 88 -6.12 -20.44 0.85
CA VAL A 88 -4.89 -20.76 1.57
C VAL A 88 -4.91 -20.20 3.00
N LYS A 89 -5.49 -19.01 3.21
CA LYS A 89 -5.48 -18.38 4.53
C LYS A 89 -6.43 -19.06 5.51
N THR A 90 -7.65 -19.32 5.07
CA THR A 90 -8.72 -19.88 5.93
C THR A 90 -8.74 -21.41 5.91
N GLN A 91 -8.03 -22.03 4.96
CA GLN A 91 -7.98 -23.47 4.74
C GLN A 91 -9.35 -24.08 4.37
N VAL A 92 -10.30 -23.24 3.98
CA VAL A 92 -11.64 -23.64 3.53
C VAL A 92 -11.57 -24.12 2.08
N THR A 93 -12.29 -25.21 1.78
CA THR A 93 -12.40 -25.76 0.42
C THR A 93 -13.84 -25.70 -0.05
N GLU A 94 -14.06 -25.14 -1.23
CA GLU A 94 -15.39 -25.02 -1.85
C GLU A 94 -15.34 -25.46 -3.31
N LYS A 95 -16.47 -25.92 -3.85
CA LYS A 95 -16.53 -26.43 -5.23
C LYS A 95 -16.20 -25.32 -6.22
N PHE A 96 -15.36 -25.61 -7.21
CA PHE A 96 -15.01 -24.64 -8.24
C PHE A 96 -16.23 -24.39 -9.13
N PRO A 97 -16.77 -23.14 -9.19
CA PRO A 97 -17.96 -22.85 -9.98
C PRO A 97 -17.69 -22.86 -11.48
N GLY A 98 -18.55 -23.52 -12.26
CA GLY A 98 -18.50 -23.47 -13.72
C GLY A 98 -17.40 -24.28 -14.38
N LEU A 99 -16.61 -25.06 -13.62
CA LEU A 99 -15.58 -25.95 -14.15
C LEU A 99 -16.08 -27.40 -14.12
N ALA A 100 -16.12 -28.04 -15.29
CA ALA A 100 -16.51 -29.45 -15.40
C ALA A 100 -15.46 -30.37 -14.79
N ASP A 101 -15.92 -31.48 -14.18
CA ASP A 101 -15.07 -32.50 -13.57
C ASP A 101 -13.95 -32.99 -14.52
N ALA A 102 -12.84 -33.41 -13.92
CA ALA A 102 -11.74 -34.09 -14.59
C ALA A 102 -12.12 -35.56 -14.81
N ILE A 103 -12.26 -35.96 -16.08
CA ILE A 103 -12.58 -37.33 -16.47
C ILE A 103 -11.30 -37.98 -17.00
N PHE A 104 -10.91 -39.09 -16.39
CA PHE A 104 -9.73 -39.88 -16.76
C PHE A 104 -10.13 -41.29 -17.18
N THR A 105 -9.50 -41.80 -18.23
CA THR A 105 -9.62 -43.20 -18.65
C THR A 105 -8.21 -43.79 -18.82
N PRO A 106 -8.06 -45.12 -18.87
CA PRO A 106 -6.74 -45.74 -19.13
C PRO A 106 -6.07 -45.26 -20.43
N SER A 107 -6.85 -44.90 -21.45
CA SER A 107 -6.33 -44.36 -22.72
C SER A 107 -6.10 -42.85 -22.70
N GLN A 108 -6.68 -42.13 -21.73
CA GLN A 108 -6.56 -40.68 -21.55
C GLN A 108 -6.32 -40.35 -20.06
N PRO A 109 -5.09 -40.54 -19.56
CA PRO A 109 -4.75 -40.28 -18.15
C PRO A 109 -4.49 -38.79 -17.85
N SER A 110 -4.73 -37.90 -18.81
CA SER A 110 -4.54 -36.46 -18.69
C SER A 110 -5.72 -35.70 -19.27
N VAL A 111 -6.11 -34.62 -18.62
CA VAL A 111 -7.23 -33.76 -19.01
C VAL A 111 -6.85 -32.30 -18.92
N THR A 112 -7.39 -31.50 -19.82
CA THR A 112 -7.25 -30.05 -19.83
C THR A 112 -8.63 -29.39 -19.75
N ARG A 113 -8.74 -28.33 -18.95
CA ARG A 113 -9.91 -27.45 -18.89
C ARG A 113 -9.48 -26.00 -19.12
N GLU A 114 -10.37 -25.22 -19.70
CA GLU A 114 -10.22 -23.77 -19.81
C GLU A 114 -11.27 -23.08 -18.93
N TYR A 115 -10.87 -22.00 -18.29
CA TYR A 115 -11.74 -21.17 -17.46
C TYR A 115 -11.55 -19.69 -17.85
N ASP A 116 -12.64 -18.96 -18.02
CA ASP A 116 -12.57 -17.51 -18.26
C ASP A 116 -12.31 -16.80 -16.92
N MET A 117 -11.18 -16.13 -16.81
CA MET A 117 -10.77 -15.49 -15.55
C MET A 117 -11.69 -14.32 -15.15
N ASN A 118 -12.42 -13.74 -16.11
CA ASN A 118 -13.38 -12.67 -15.88
C ASN A 118 -14.78 -13.16 -15.53
N GLN A 119 -14.97 -14.47 -15.42
CA GLN A 119 -16.27 -15.07 -15.15
C GLN A 119 -16.83 -14.61 -13.81
N ALA A 120 -18.02 -14.01 -13.83
CA ALA A 120 -18.66 -13.35 -12.68
C ALA A 120 -19.24 -14.30 -11.61
N ASN A 121 -18.88 -15.59 -11.64
CA ASN A 121 -19.46 -16.60 -10.75
C ASN A 121 -18.62 -16.85 -9.48
N LEU A 122 -17.62 -16.01 -9.20
CA LEU A 122 -16.81 -16.08 -7.98
C LEU A 122 -17.33 -15.16 -6.85
N ASN A 123 -18.58 -14.69 -6.94
CA ASN A 123 -19.18 -13.80 -5.94
C ASN A 123 -19.27 -14.40 -4.53
N ALA A 124 -19.25 -15.74 -4.43
CA ALA A 124 -19.25 -16.45 -3.15
C ALA A 124 -17.86 -16.50 -2.48
N PHE A 125 -16.79 -16.14 -3.22
CA PHE A 125 -15.41 -16.26 -2.76
C PHE A 125 -14.89 -14.89 -2.34
N ALA A 126 -14.36 -14.82 -1.12
CA ALA A 126 -13.69 -13.61 -0.65
C ALA A 126 -12.38 -13.38 -1.42
N ASP A 127 -11.98 -12.12 -1.53
CA ASP A 127 -10.69 -11.75 -2.08
C ASP A 127 -9.54 -12.42 -1.32
N GLY A 128 -8.58 -12.97 -2.05
CA GLY A 128 -7.44 -13.68 -1.46
C GLY A 128 -6.79 -14.71 -2.37
N GLU A 129 -5.96 -15.54 -1.76
CA GLU A 129 -5.18 -16.56 -2.44
C GLU A 129 -5.85 -17.93 -2.32
N TYR A 130 -5.92 -18.62 -3.45
CA TYR A 130 -6.52 -19.93 -3.56
C TYR A 130 -5.60 -20.89 -4.30
N ARG A 131 -5.76 -22.19 -4.06
CA ARG A 131 -5.27 -23.23 -4.97
C ARG A 131 -6.46 -23.88 -5.65
N ILE A 132 -6.29 -24.24 -6.92
CA ILE A 132 -7.24 -25.13 -7.60
C ILE A 132 -6.84 -26.55 -7.20
N VAL A 133 -7.79 -27.28 -6.64
CA VAL A 133 -7.56 -28.61 -6.08
C VAL A 133 -8.44 -29.63 -6.78
N LEU A 134 -7.86 -30.77 -7.14
CA LEU A 134 -8.60 -31.98 -7.47
C LEU A 134 -8.55 -32.90 -6.25
N ARG A 135 -9.71 -33.23 -5.71
CA ARG A 135 -9.80 -34.22 -4.62
C ARG A 135 -11.07 -35.04 -4.72
N ASP A 136 -10.94 -36.35 -4.56
CA ASP A 136 -12.10 -37.23 -4.40
C ASP A 136 -11.70 -38.57 -3.77
N TRP A 137 -12.70 -39.28 -3.26
CA TRP A 137 -12.60 -40.62 -2.70
C TRP A 137 -13.42 -41.57 -3.57
N LYS A 138 -12.78 -42.62 -4.10
CA LYS A 138 -13.46 -43.67 -4.84
C LYS A 138 -13.33 -45.01 -4.14
N GLN A 139 -14.43 -45.78 -4.15
CA GLN A 139 -14.50 -47.14 -3.63
C GLN A 139 -14.79 -48.14 -4.78
N PRO A 140 -13.79 -48.51 -5.59
CA PRO A 140 -13.88 -49.65 -6.50
C PRO A 140 -13.96 -50.99 -5.73
N PRO A 141 -14.24 -52.11 -6.43
CA PRO A 141 -14.36 -53.45 -5.81
C PRO A 141 -13.14 -53.93 -5.01
N TYR A 142 -11.97 -53.29 -5.13
CA TYR A 142 -10.70 -53.78 -4.55
C TYR A 142 -9.97 -52.77 -3.62
N GLY A 143 -10.62 -51.71 -3.14
CA GLY A 143 -10.04 -50.82 -2.11
C GLY A 143 -10.48 -49.37 -2.18
N TYR A 144 -10.02 -48.53 -1.23
CA TYR A 144 -10.29 -47.09 -1.22
C TYR A 144 -9.14 -46.33 -1.88
N TYR A 145 -9.45 -45.45 -2.83
CA TYR A 145 -8.47 -44.62 -3.53
C TYR A 145 -8.76 -43.15 -3.27
N ARG A 146 -7.72 -42.42 -2.84
CA ARG A 146 -7.79 -40.98 -2.61
C ARG A 146 -6.97 -40.27 -3.68
N TYR A 147 -7.63 -39.46 -4.48
CA TYR A 147 -6.98 -38.59 -5.44
C TYR A 147 -6.73 -37.24 -4.80
N TYR A 148 -5.52 -36.72 -4.92
CA TYR A 148 -5.22 -35.37 -4.49
C TYR A 148 -4.15 -34.76 -5.39
N GLY A 149 -4.45 -33.56 -5.88
CA GLY A 149 -3.50 -32.68 -6.53
C GLY A 149 -3.96 -31.25 -6.37
N HIS A 150 -3.00 -30.34 -6.45
CA HIS A 150 -3.29 -28.92 -6.44
C HIS A 150 -2.40 -28.21 -7.47
N THR A 151 -2.87 -27.07 -7.94
CA THR A 151 -2.08 -26.18 -8.78
C THR A 151 -1.14 -25.30 -7.96
N GLU A 152 -0.39 -24.45 -8.66
CA GLU A 152 0.07 -23.17 -8.12
C GLU A 152 -1.13 -22.29 -7.67
N ILE A 153 -0.86 -21.18 -6.98
CA ILE A 153 -1.88 -20.27 -6.48
C ILE A 153 -2.57 -19.54 -7.63
N VAL A 154 -3.85 -19.25 -7.41
CA VAL A 154 -4.65 -18.30 -8.17
C VAL A 154 -5.14 -17.20 -7.22
N THR A 155 -5.10 -15.95 -7.66
CA THR A 155 -5.57 -14.81 -6.87
C THR A 155 -6.97 -14.42 -7.31
N ILE A 156 -7.89 -14.31 -6.35
CA ILE A 156 -9.24 -13.77 -6.54
C ILE A 156 -9.28 -12.35 -5.98
N GLN A 157 -9.72 -11.40 -6.81
CA GLN A 157 -9.96 -10.01 -6.41
C GLN A 157 -11.19 -9.48 -7.13
N ASP A 158 -12.04 -8.72 -6.43
CA ASP A 158 -13.29 -8.17 -6.97
C ASP A 158 -14.16 -9.25 -7.63
N HIS A 159 -14.18 -10.45 -7.02
CA HIS A 159 -14.90 -11.63 -7.51
C HIS A 159 -14.44 -12.14 -8.90
N LYS A 160 -13.18 -11.91 -9.27
CA LYS A 160 -12.56 -12.39 -10.52
C LYS A 160 -11.18 -12.98 -10.29
N MET A 161 -10.72 -13.87 -11.17
CA MET A 161 -9.33 -14.33 -11.13
C MET A 161 -8.43 -13.30 -11.81
N VAL A 162 -7.37 -12.88 -11.12
CA VAL A 162 -6.50 -11.80 -11.60
C VAL A 162 -5.04 -12.22 -11.82
N GLY A 163 -4.64 -13.44 -11.43
CA GLY A 163 -3.28 -13.95 -11.67
C GLY A 163 -3.03 -15.35 -11.10
N THR A 164 -1.86 -15.91 -11.42
CA THR A 164 -1.38 -17.22 -10.96
C THR A 164 0.09 -17.18 -10.50
N GLY A 165 0.53 -18.05 -9.57
CA GLY A 165 1.94 -18.21 -9.19
C GLY A 165 2.22 -19.04 -7.92
N THR A 166 3.48 -19.17 -7.49
CA THR A 166 3.86 -19.79 -6.20
C THR A 166 3.73 -18.76 -5.06
N HIS A 167 3.42 -19.16 -3.82
CA HIS A 167 3.09 -18.26 -2.69
C HIS A 167 3.95 -16.99 -2.53
N ILE A 168 3.29 -15.93 -2.05
CA ILE A 168 3.77 -14.56 -1.76
C ILE A 168 5.24 -14.49 -1.32
N ASP A 169 6.02 -13.84 -2.18
CA ASP A 169 6.89 -12.72 -1.77
C ASP A 169 6.85 -11.52 -2.75
N GLN A 170 5.88 -11.47 -3.68
CA GLN A 170 5.72 -10.31 -4.58
C GLN A 170 4.25 -10.02 -4.94
N ALA A 171 3.38 -9.86 -3.94
CA ALA A 171 2.33 -8.88 -4.14
C ALA A 171 3.08 -7.55 -4.34
N LYS A 172 3.07 -6.97 -5.56
CA LYS A 172 3.84 -5.74 -5.86
C LYS A 172 3.57 -4.74 -4.73
N ASN A 173 4.59 -4.53 -3.92
CA ASN A 173 4.58 -3.68 -2.75
C ASN A 173 5.72 -2.71 -2.96
N GLY A 174 5.39 -1.44 -3.09
CA GLY A 174 6.38 -0.44 -3.49
C GLY A 174 6.11 0.15 -4.86
N TRP A 175 7.12 0.87 -5.35
CA TRP A 175 7.05 1.59 -6.60
C TRP A 175 7.36 0.72 -7.80
N PHE A 176 6.54 0.82 -8.84
CA PHE A 176 6.78 0.26 -10.16
C PHE A 176 6.52 1.35 -11.20
N GLY A 177 7.60 1.88 -11.79
CA GLY A 177 7.54 3.11 -12.57
C GLY A 177 7.02 4.28 -11.74
N ASN A 178 6.00 4.96 -12.27
CA ASN A 178 5.34 6.10 -11.62
C ASN A 178 4.13 5.68 -10.77
N SER A 179 3.99 4.41 -10.42
CA SER A 179 2.84 3.93 -9.67
C SER A 179 3.27 3.17 -8.43
N TYR A 180 2.48 3.30 -7.37
CA TYR A 180 2.71 2.57 -6.13
C TYR A 180 1.67 1.47 -5.97
N TYR A 181 2.09 0.30 -5.51
CA TYR A 181 1.22 -0.83 -5.29
C TYR A 181 1.26 -1.26 -3.81
N LYS A 182 0.08 -1.58 -3.27
CA LYS A 182 -0.13 -2.12 -1.93
C LYS A 182 -0.83 -3.47 -2.06
N ASN A 183 -0.11 -4.52 -1.70
CA ASN A 183 -0.54 -5.91 -1.86
C ASN A 183 -1.05 -6.18 -3.28
N GLY A 184 -0.33 -5.69 -4.30
CA GLY A 184 -0.71 -5.85 -5.70
C GLY A 184 -1.78 -4.88 -6.21
N VAL A 185 -2.42 -4.10 -5.35
CA VAL A 185 -3.42 -3.09 -5.73
C VAL A 185 -2.76 -1.75 -6.01
N LYS A 186 -3.01 -1.17 -7.19
CA LYS A 186 -2.51 0.16 -7.57
C LYS A 186 -3.14 1.24 -6.69
N ALA A 187 -2.32 1.95 -5.92
CA ALA A 187 -2.75 3.06 -5.08
C ALA A 187 -3.20 4.25 -5.94
N ARG A 188 -4.24 4.96 -5.50
CA ARG A 188 -4.85 6.11 -6.19
C ARG A 188 -5.30 7.15 -5.16
N ASN A 189 -5.16 8.42 -5.50
CA ASN A 189 -5.50 9.56 -4.65
C ASN A 189 -4.94 9.46 -3.22
N GLU A 190 -3.68 9.08 -3.09
CA GLU A 190 -3.13 8.73 -1.77
C GLU A 190 -1.70 9.23 -1.57
N TYR A 191 -1.43 9.67 -0.33
CA TYR A 191 -0.09 9.93 0.15
C TYR A 191 0.65 8.63 0.49
N ILE A 192 1.81 8.44 -0.12
CA ILE A 192 2.64 7.26 0.08
C ILE A 192 3.85 7.63 0.91
N ARG A 193 3.91 7.13 2.15
CA ARG A 193 5.14 7.16 2.95
C ARG A 193 6.04 6.01 2.51
N SER A 194 7.05 6.34 1.73
CA SER A 194 7.98 5.38 1.12
C SER A 194 9.24 5.30 1.98
N SER A 195 9.47 4.14 2.59
CA SER A 195 10.68 3.85 3.37
C SER A 195 11.88 3.65 2.45
N ASP A 196 11.67 3.03 1.29
CA ASP A 196 12.65 2.77 0.24
C ASP A 196 13.19 4.06 -0.39
N ARG A 197 12.31 5.00 -0.74
CA ARG A 197 12.71 6.31 -1.28
C ARG A 197 12.88 7.41 -0.22
N ARG A 198 12.68 7.06 1.07
CA ARG A 198 12.85 7.93 2.24
C ARG A 198 12.07 9.25 2.15
N GLY A 199 10.76 9.16 2.03
CA GLY A 199 9.94 10.37 1.95
C GLY A 199 8.44 10.13 1.83
N VAL A 200 7.74 11.23 1.56
CA VAL A 200 6.30 11.22 1.27
C VAL A 200 6.10 11.61 -0.19
N TYR A 201 5.26 10.86 -0.88
CA TYR A 201 4.90 11.03 -2.29
C TYR A 201 3.38 11.06 -2.39
N TYR A 202 2.85 11.45 -3.54
CA TYR A 202 1.42 11.38 -3.81
C TYR A 202 1.17 10.77 -5.18
N VAL A 203 0.16 9.91 -5.27
CA VAL A 203 -0.33 9.37 -6.54
C VAL A 203 -1.73 9.92 -6.82
N ASP A 204 -1.97 10.30 -8.06
CA ASP A 204 -3.24 10.88 -8.50
C ASP A 204 -4.37 9.83 -8.65
N SER A 205 -5.51 10.26 -9.19
CA SER A 205 -6.69 9.41 -9.42
C SER A 205 -6.41 8.25 -10.37
N ASP A 206 -5.45 8.41 -11.28
CA ASP A 206 -5.04 7.36 -12.23
C ASP A 206 -3.95 6.46 -11.62
N GLY A 207 -3.45 6.81 -10.43
CA GLY A 207 -2.41 6.12 -9.71
C GLY A 207 -1.01 6.44 -10.25
N ASN A 208 -0.85 7.62 -10.86
CA ASN A 208 0.42 8.10 -11.36
C ASN A 208 1.05 9.08 -10.37
N LEU A 209 2.38 9.05 -10.28
CA LEU A 209 3.17 9.87 -9.37
C LEU A 209 2.98 11.34 -9.72
N VAL A 210 2.60 12.13 -8.72
CA VAL A 210 2.59 13.58 -8.80
C VAL A 210 4.00 14.11 -8.55
N GLU A 211 4.52 14.86 -9.52
CA GLU A 211 5.82 15.51 -9.44
C GLU A 211 5.83 16.87 -10.14
N ASN A 212 6.78 17.72 -9.75
CA ASN A 212 6.98 19.08 -10.24
C ASN A 212 5.71 19.95 -10.28
N LYS A 213 4.83 19.79 -9.28
CA LYS A 213 3.59 20.55 -9.16
C LYS A 213 3.06 20.57 -7.74
N TRP A 214 2.11 21.46 -7.51
CA TRP A 214 1.32 21.51 -6.29
C TRP A 214 0.23 20.41 -6.27
N PHE A 215 -0.01 19.87 -5.09
CA PHE A 215 -1.25 19.15 -4.78
C PHE A 215 -1.69 19.51 -3.36
N GLY A 216 -2.88 20.11 -3.25
CA GLY A 216 -3.30 20.78 -2.03
C GLY A 216 -2.31 21.88 -1.63
N ASN A 217 -1.88 21.87 -0.37
CA ASN A 217 -0.94 22.85 0.17
C ASN A 217 0.53 22.41 0.04
N PHE A 218 0.83 21.30 -0.63
CA PHE A 218 2.17 20.74 -0.71
C PHE A 218 2.72 20.80 -2.13
N TYR A 219 4.03 21.00 -2.24
CA TYR A 219 4.75 20.92 -3.50
C TYR A 219 5.48 19.58 -3.61
N PHE A 220 5.31 18.90 -4.74
CA PHE A 220 6.06 17.69 -5.06
C PHE A 220 7.17 18.04 -6.03
N LYS A 221 8.42 17.81 -5.62
CA LYS A 221 9.64 18.14 -6.37
C LYS A 221 9.80 17.25 -7.61
N PRO A 222 10.76 17.51 -8.50
CA PRO A 222 11.18 16.52 -9.49
C PRO A 222 11.49 15.17 -8.83
N GLY A 223 10.99 14.07 -9.38
CA GLY A 223 11.05 12.74 -8.76
C GLY A 223 9.94 12.48 -7.73
N GLY A 224 9.03 13.44 -7.51
CA GLY A 224 7.81 13.29 -6.72
C GLY A 224 7.98 13.33 -5.21
N LEU A 225 9.17 13.66 -4.70
CA LEU A 225 9.37 13.82 -3.27
C LEU A 225 8.65 15.09 -2.79
N MET A 226 7.76 14.95 -1.80
CA MET A 226 7.11 16.09 -1.15
C MET A 226 8.17 16.98 -0.49
N ALA A 227 8.13 18.28 -0.77
CA ALA A 227 9.03 19.25 -0.18
C ALA A 227 8.79 19.36 1.34
N GLN A 228 9.86 19.42 2.13
CA GLN A 228 9.78 19.50 3.60
C GLN A 228 10.88 20.40 4.17
N GLN A 229 10.46 21.43 4.91
CA GLN A 229 11.33 22.43 5.56
C GLN A 229 12.33 23.09 4.60
N GLU A 230 11.88 23.39 3.38
CA GLU A 230 12.74 23.88 2.31
C GLU A 230 12.07 24.95 1.46
N TRP A 231 12.91 25.74 0.79
CA TRP A 231 12.50 26.73 -0.20
C TRP A 231 12.31 26.07 -1.57
N ILE A 232 11.20 26.40 -2.23
CA ILE A 232 10.87 25.97 -3.59
C ILE A 232 10.64 27.20 -4.46
N TYR A 233 11.31 27.26 -5.60
CA TYR A 233 10.98 28.21 -6.65
C TYR A 233 10.05 27.56 -7.67
N ASP A 234 8.83 28.07 -7.78
CA ASP A 234 7.89 27.61 -8.80
C ASP A 234 7.97 28.54 -10.01
N LYS A 235 8.50 28.01 -11.11
CA LYS A 235 8.67 28.75 -12.37
C LYS A 235 7.33 29.16 -13.00
N ASN A 236 6.25 28.42 -12.77
CA ASN A 236 4.95 28.74 -13.33
C ASN A 236 4.33 29.99 -12.68
N TYR A 237 4.63 30.19 -11.40
CA TYR A 237 4.20 31.38 -10.65
C TYR A 237 5.27 32.47 -10.57
N GLY A 238 6.51 32.17 -10.97
CA GLY A 238 7.64 33.09 -10.89
C GLY A 238 7.94 33.53 -9.45
N ALA A 239 7.79 32.63 -8.48
CA ALA A 239 7.86 32.99 -7.06
C ALA A 239 8.48 31.90 -6.19
N TRP A 240 9.10 32.34 -5.10
CA TRP A 240 9.58 31.47 -4.03
C TRP A 240 8.48 31.16 -3.02
N TYR A 241 8.48 29.94 -2.51
CA TYR A 241 7.61 29.45 -1.45
C TYR A 241 8.47 28.70 -0.43
N TYR A 242 8.02 28.65 0.82
CA TYR A 242 8.64 27.80 1.84
C TYR A 242 7.64 26.75 2.30
N ILE A 243 8.04 25.48 2.30
CA ILE A 243 7.15 24.35 2.62
C ILE A 243 7.52 23.77 3.98
N LEU A 244 6.54 23.61 4.87
CA LEU A 244 6.67 22.87 6.14
C LEU A 244 6.10 21.45 5.99
N ALA A 245 6.70 20.50 6.71
CA ALA A 245 6.38 19.08 6.56
C ALA A 245 4.91 18.73 6.87
N GLN A 246 4.24 19.47 7.76
CA GLN A 246 2.89 19.14 8.24
C GLN A 246 1.81 20.13 7.80
N SER A 247 2.15 21.39 7.54
CA SER A 247 1.18 22.45 7.25
C SER A 247 1.18 22.91 5.80
N GLY A 248 2.06 22.38 4.95
CA GLY A 248 2.21 22.80 3.56
C GLY A 248 2.98 24.11 3.44
N TYR A 249 2.70 24.89 2.40
CA TYR A 249 3.36 26.17 2.20
C TYR A 249 3.02 27.19 3.29
N VAL A 250 4.03 27.96 3.69
CA VAL A 250 3.92 29.02 4.69
C VAL A 250 3.26 30.25 4.07
N LYS A 251 2.39 30.89 4.84
CA LYS A 251 1.70 32.14 4.46
C LYS A 251 1.56 33.06 5.66
N ASN A 252 1.54 34.36 5.42
CA ASN A 252 1.46 35.43 6.43
C ASN A 252 2.47 35.26 7.57
N ALA A 253 3.71 34.88 7.25
CA ALA A 253 4.71 34.57 8.26
C ALA A 253 6.14 34.75 7.75
N TRP A 254 7.04 34.92 8.72
CA TRP A 254 8.48 35.02 8.49
C TRP A 254 9.15 33.65 8.52
N ILE A 255 10.09 33.44 7.58
CA ILE A 255 11.05 32.33 7.60
C ILE A 255 12.44 32.95 7.49
N GLY A 256 13.15 33.01 8.62
CA GLY A 256 14.41 33.76 8.70
C GLY A 256 14.20 35.23 8.38
N ASN A 257 14.88 35.74 7.35
CA ASN A 257 14.79 37.14 6.92
C ASN A 257 13.72 37.41 5.85
N TYR A 258 12.94 36.40 5.47
CA TYR A 258 12.02 36.44 4.35
C TYR A 258 10.58 36.39 4.84
N TYR A 259 9.67 37.12 4.18
CA TYR A 259 8.25 37.10 4.49
C TYR A 259 7.46 36.39 3.39
N LEU A 260 6.59 35.45 3.77
CA LEU A 260 5.68 34.76 2.86
C LEU A 260 4.29 35.40 2.98
N LYS A 261 3.75 35.88 1.86
CA LYS A 261 2.47 36.59 1.77
C LYS A 261 1.28 35.66 1.96
N SER A 262 0.06 36.20 1.87
CA SER A 262 -1.19 35.45 2.07
C SER A 262 -1.41 34.33 1.04
N ASP A 263 -0.89 34.50 -0.17
CA ASP A 263 -0.86 33.49 -1.24
C ASP A 263 0.34 32.55 -1.15
N GLY A 264 1.20 32.72 -0.14
CA GLY A 264 2.39 31.91 0.10
C GLY A 264 3.63 32.34 -0.67
N LYS A 265 3.52 33.33 -1.57
CA LYS A 265 4.67 33.83 -2.32
C LYS A 265 5.58 34.64 -1.39
N MET A 266 6.88 34.45 -1.54
CA MET A 266 7.87 35.32 -0.91
C MET A 266 7.72 36.75 -1.42
N ALA A 267 7.67 37.71 -0.51
CA ALA A 267 7.68 39.12 -0.86
C ALA A 267 9.06 39.54 -1.40
N GLN A 268 9.08 40.28 -2.52
CA GLN A 268 10.31 40.77 -3.15
C GLN A 268 10.09 42.17 -3.73
N SER A 269 11.02 43.08 -3.46
CA SER A 269 10.96 44.49 -3.88
C SER A 269 9.63 45.17 -3.54
N GLU A 270 9.09 44.91 -2.35
CA GLU A 270 7.77 45.38 -1.97
C GLU A 270 7.65 45.66 -0.47
N TRP A 271 6.72 46.54 -0.13
CA TRP A 271 6.30 46.78 1.23
C TRP A 271 5.26 45.74 1.67
N ILE A 272 5.40 45.23 2.88
CA ILE A 272 4.36 44.44 3.55
C ILE A 272 3.97 45.10 4.86
N TYR A 273 2.73 44.85 5.29
CA TYR A 273 2.29 45.14 6.64
C TYR A 273 2.15 43.82 7.40
N ASP A 274 2.91 43.68 8.47
CA ASP A 274 2.77 42.54 9.38
C ASP A 274 1.79 42.92 10.49
N THR A 275 0.65 42.25 10.52
CA THR A 275 -0.43 42.51 11.48
C THR A 275 -0.08 42.09 12.91
N TYR A 276 0.78 41.09 13.08
CA TYR A 276 1.24 40.64 14.40
C TYR A 276 2.21 41.66 15.00
N TYR A 277 3.15 42.16 14.21
CA TYR A 277 4.10 43.18 14.66
C TYR A 277 3.59 44.62 14.55
N GLN A 278 2.42 44.80 13.94
CA GLN A 278 1.73 46.07 13.69
C GLN A 278 2.64 47.10 13.01
N SER A 279 3.43 46.65 12.05
CA SER A 279 4.47 47.48 11.42
C SER A 279 4.60 47.16 9.94
N TYR A 280 5.00 48.19 9.19
CA TYR A 280 5.50 48.01 7.83
C TYR A 280 6.94 47.50 7.84
N TYR A 281 7.23 46.70 6.82
CA TYR A 281 8.56 46.19 6.47
C TYR A 281 8.74 46.31 4.96
N TYR A 282 9.97 46.50 4.50
CA TYR A 282 10.30 46.44 3.09
C TYR A 282 11.17 45.22 2.81
N LEU A 283 10.81 44.40 1.84
CA LEU A 283 11.60 43.26 1.40
C LEU A 283 12.38 43.68 0.14
N THR A 284 13.70 43.45 0.15
CA THR A 284 14.57 43.84 -0.95
C THR A 284 14.34 42.98 -2.19
N ASN A 285 15.05 43.27 -3.27
CA ASN A 285 15.09 42.43 -4.47
C ASN A 285 15.45 40.97 -4.14
N GLU A 286 16.39 40.78 -3.22
CA GLU A 286 16.85 39.49 -2.74
C GLU A 286 15.84 38.82 -1.79
N GLY A 287 14.75 39.51 -1.45
CA GLY A 287 13.64 39.03 -0.60
C GLY A 287 13.87 39.18 0.90
N SER A 288 15.09 39.45 1.35
CA SER A 288 15.37 39.73 2.77
C SER A 288 14.80 41.07 3.19
N TYR A 289 14.36 41.21 4.43
CA TYR A 289 13.90 42.52 4.92
C TYR A 289 15.05 43.53 5.01
N ALA A 290 14.77 44.76 4.57
CA ALA A 290 15.67 45.89 4.71
C ALA A 290 15.77 46.34 6.17
N ARG A 291 16.96 46.73 6.62
CA ARG A 291 17.23 47.20 7.99
C ARG A 291 18.40 48.17 8.02
N ASN A 292 18.38 49.08 8.99
CA ASN A 292 19.35 50.17 9.15
C ASN A 292 19.57 50.96 7.85
N THR A 293 18.51 51.20 7.10
CA THR A 293 18.62 51.81 5.77
C THR A 293 17.34 52.56 5.39
N TRP A 294 17.48 53.49 4.45
CA TRP A 294 16.39 54.21 3.83
C TRP A 294 15.87 53.45 2.60
N VAL A 295 14.55 53.45 2.43
CA VAL A 295 13.85 53.01 1.20
C VAL A 295 12.93 54.14 0.78
N GLY A 296 13.35 54.91 -0.22
CA GLY A 296 12.69 56.18 -0.55
C GLY A 296 12.78 57.15 0.63
N ASP A 297 11.65 57.73 1.03
CA ASP A 297 11.56 58.66 2.16
C ASP A 297 11.30 57.95 3.51
N TYR A 298 11.44 56.62 3.61
CA TYR A 298 11.12 55.84 4.81
C TYR A 298 12.34 55.11 5.36
N TYR A 299 12.56 55.17 6.67
CA TYR A 299 13.68 54.48 7.33
C TYR A 299 13.25 53.15 7.94
N LEU A 300 14.03 52.09 7.68
CA LEU A 300 13.83 50.76 8.26
C LEU A 300 14.84 50.56 9.40
N LYS A 301 14.34 50.33 10.61
CA LYS A 301 15.16 50.17 11.83
C LYS A 301 15.97 48.87 11.83
N ALA A 302 16.80 48.67 12.85
CA ALA A 302 17.64 47.47 12.97
C ALA A 302 16.86 46.15 12.95
N ASN A 303 15.64 46.16 13.48
CA ASN A 303 14.72 45.02 13.46
C ASN A 303 13.82 44.97 12.21
N GLY A 304 14.06 45.83 11.22
CA GLY A 304 13.32 45.88 9.96
C GLY A 304 12.01 46.67 9.99
N LYS A 305 11.55 47.09 11.18
CA LYS A 305 10.32 47.90 11.30
C LYS A 305 10.53 49.29 10.71
N MET A 306 9.57 49.78 9.96
CA MET A 306 9.53 51.18 9.53
C MET A 306 9.49 52.11 10.76
N ALA A 307 10.32 53.15 10.75
CA ALA A 307 10.28 54.20 11.76
C ALA A 307 9.04 55.08 11.57
N VAL A 308 8.36 55.45 12.66
CA VAL A 308 7.17 56.30 12.63
C VAL A 308 7.19 57.26 13.81
N ASN A 309 7.01 58.56 13.54
CA ASN A 309 6.97 59.63 14.55
C ASN A 309 8.17 59.62 15.51
N GLU A 310 9.37 59.42 14.97
CA GLU A 310 10.60 59.27 15.75
C GLU A 310 11.81 59.89 15.03
N TRP A 311 12.95 59.96 15.73
CA TRP A 311 14.25 60.31 15.14
C TRP A 311 14.98 59.04 14.71
N THR A 312 15.56 59.05 13.51
CA THR A 312 16.39 57.97 12.99
C THR A 312 17.80 58.02 13.61
N PRO A 313 18.54 56.90 13.66
CA PRO A 313 19.89 56.85 14.23
C PRO A 313 20.90 57.79 13.56
N ASP A 314 20.68 58.15 12.30
CA ASP A 314 21.48 59.08 11.49
C ASP A 314 21.01 60.55 11.61
N GLY A 315 20.07 60.84 12.51
CA GLY A 315 19.73 62.20 12.92
C GLY A 315 18.62 62.88 12.14
N TYR A 316 17.82 62.15 11.34
CA TYR A 316 16.66 62.70 10.63
C TYR A 316 15.36 62.42 11.39
N ARG A 317 14.33 63.24 11.16
CA ARG A 317 13.01 63.07 11.80
C ARG A 317 11.98 62.58 10.78
N VAL A 318 11.21 61.55 11.14
CA VAL A 318 10.08 61.05 10.35
C VAL A 318 8.74 61.42 11.00
N ASP A 319 7.71 61.63 10.18
CA ASP A 319 6.37 62.01 10.65
C ASP A 319 5.50 60.79 11.08
N GLY A 320 4.23 61.04 11.41
CA GLY A 320 3.26 60.01 11.81
C GLY A 320 2.88 59.00 10.72
N SER A 321 3.24 59.26 9.45
CA SER A 321 3.15 58.30 8.36
C SER A 321 4.46 57.51 8.15
N GLY A 322 5.53 57.92 8.85
CA GLY A 322 6.89 57.40 8.69
C GLY A 322 7.71 58.08 7.59
N LYS A 323 7.17 59.12 6.94
CA LYS A 323 7.86 59.83 5.88
C LYS A 323 8.86 60.82 6.46
N TRP A 324 10.04 60.93 5.86
CA TRP A 324 11.04 61.91 6.23
C TRP A 324 10.54 63.35 6.09
N ILE A 325 10.73 64.13 7.15
CA ILE A 325 10.50 65.58 7.17
C ILE A 325 11.76 66.27 6.65
N ARG A 326 11.67 66.80 5.43
CA ARG A 326 12.77 67.52 4.76
C ARG A 326 12.96 68.93 5.30
#